data_AF-A0A1G1YVU9-F1
#
_entry.id   AF-A0A1G1YVU9-F1
#
_cell.length_a   1.000
_cell.length_b   1.000
_cell.length_c   1.000
_cell.angle_alpha   90.00
_cell.angle_beta   90.00
_cell.angle_gamma   90.00
#
_symmetry.space_group_name_H-M   'P 1'
#
loop_
_entity.id
_entity.type
_entity.pdbx_description
1 polymer ?
#
loop_
_entity_poly.entity_id
_entity_poly.type
_entity_poly.pdbx_seq_one_letter_code
_entity_poly.pdbx_strand_id
1 'polypeptide(L)'
;MPQAPEKISKEVFKKTLSGNKNYLPQKVSRELKAAKMSHLLYRQGVSKAQAIKAIKHLQEKGTVSKFKSPSQLWQKADSSQRQMDQTAQAVEREKHVQANIAIDITEELAREESGKAKTNYNPKSALGRYLVDEIKDEAGKRQQQADDELEKRKQMFSRKLPSQKKPPMANSDKLKDLDID
;
A
#
# COMPACT_ATOMS: atom_id res chain seq x y z
N MET A 1 -17.67 6.57 16.71
CA MET A 1 -17.91 5.11 16.79
C MET A 1 -16.84 4.39 15.98
N PRO A 2 -16.19 3.33 16.49
CA PRO A 2 -15.15 2.63 15.73
C PRO A 2 -15.80 1.82 14.60
N GLN A 3 -15.61 2.25 13.35
CA GLN A 3 -16.19 1.64 12.15
C GLN A 3 -15.87 0.13 12.09
N ALA A 4 -16.91 -0.72 12.08
CA ALA A 4 -16.74 -2.17 11.89
C ALA A 4 -15.98 -2.41 10.58
N PRO A 5 -14.92 -3.24 10.54
CA PRO A 5 -14.34 -3.65 9.27
C PRO A 5 -15.46 -4.26 8.42
N GLU A 6 -15.65 -3.73 7.22
CA GLU A 6 -16.72 -4.21 6.32
C GLU A 6 -16.58 -5.71 6.02
N LYS A 7 -15.35 -6.23 6.14
CA LYS A 7 -14.93 -7.58 5.76
C LYS A 7 -13.90 -8.13 6.75
N ILE A 8 -14.00 -9.42 7.07
CA ILE A 8 -12.96 -10.17 7.80
C ILE A 8 -12.15 -11.03 6.83
N SER A 9 -10.89 -11.33 7.18
CA SER A 9 -10.04 -12.21 6.38
C SER A 9 -10.56 -13.66 6.34
N LYS A 10 -10.15 -14.41 5.31
CA LYS A 10 -10.45 -15.86 5.23
C LYS A 10 -9.97 -16.64 6.45
N GLU A 11 -8.83 -16.29 7.03
CA GLU A 11 -8.24 -17.04 8.14
C GLU A 11 -9.04 -16.82 9.44
N VAL A 12 -9.45 -15.57 9.69
CA VAL A 12 -10.34 -15.23 10.81
C VAL A 12 -11.73 -15.86 10.63
N PHE A 13 -12.25 -15.87 9.40
CA PHE A 13 -13.52 -16.53 9.10
C PHE A 13 -13.44 -18.05 9.34
N LYS A 14 -12.39 -18.73 8.85
CA LYS A 14 -12.16 -20.16 9.10
C LYS A 14 -12.03 -20.47 10.59
N LYS A 15 -11.29 -19.66 11.36
CA LYS A 15 -11.16 -19.82 12.83
C LYS A 15 -12.51 -19.71 13.55
N THR A 16 -13.36 -18.80 13.07
CA THR A 16 -14.73 -18.65 13.60
C THR A 16 -15.55 -19.91 13.36
N LEU A 17 -15.46 -20.48 12.16
CA LEU A 17 -16.17 -21.71 11.80
C LEU A 17 -15.60 -22.97 12.46
N SER A 18 -14.31 -23.00 12.75
CA SER A 18 -13.64 -24.15 13.37
C SER A 18 -13.77 -24.19 14.90
N GLY A 19 -14.31 -23.13 15.52
CA GLY A 19 -14.38 -23.01 16.98
C GLY A 19 -13.00 -22.73 17.61
N ASN A 20 -12.19 -21.87 16.98
CA ASN A 20 -10.79 -21.57 17.33
C ASN A 20 -9.81 -22.75 17.15
N LYS A 21 -10.17 -23.80 16.41
CA LYS A 21 -9.22 -24.86 16.05
C LYS A 21 -8.31 -24.41 14.90
N ASN A 22 -7.11 -24.98 14.85
CA ASN A 22 -6.12 -24.72 13.78
C ASN A 22 -6.53 -25.30 12.41
N TYR A 23 -7.54 -26.16 12.37
CA TYR A 23 -8.05 -26.77 11.13
C TYR A 23 -9.56 -26.57 11.02
N LEU A 24 -10.07 -26.51 9.78
CA LEU A 24 -11.50 -26.45 9.51
C LEU A 24 -12.07 -27.88 9.45
N PRO A 25 -13.09 -28.24 10.26
CA PRO A 25 -13.69 -29.56 10.21
C PRO A 25 -14.24 -29.89 8.82
N GLN A 26 -13.97 -31.10 8.32
CA GLN A 26 -14.38 -31.52 6.97
C GLN A 26 -15.90 -31.45 6.78
N LYS A 27 -16.69 -31.73 7.83
CA LYS A 27 -18.15 -31.59 7.83
C LYS A 27 -18.58 -30.17 7.49
N VAL A 28 -17.93 -29.16 8.06
CA VAL A 28 -18.21 -27.74 7.80
C VAL A 28 -17.87 -27.37 6.34
N SER A 29 -16.70 -27.81 5.86
CA SER A 29 -16.29 -27.55 4.47
C SER A 29 -17.23 -28.20 3.45
N ARG A 30 -17.65 -29.45 3.69
CA ARG A 30 -18.60 -30.16 2.83
C ARG A 30 -19.96 -29.47 2.81
N GLU A 31 -20.46 -29.02 3.96
CA GLU A 31 -21.76 -28.34 4.04
C GLU A 31 -21.73 -26.99 3.31
N LEU A 32 -20.65 -26.21 3.47
CA LEU A 32 -20.48 -24.98 2.70
C LEU A 32 -20.39 -25.24 1.19
N LYS A 33 -19.79 -26.36 0.77
CA LYS A 33 -19.76 -26.76 -0.64
C LYS A 33 -21.16 -27.13 -1.14
N ALA A 34 -21.93 -27.91 -0.37
CA ALA A 34 -23.31 -28.27 -0.70
C ALA A 34 -24.21 -27.02 -0.82
N ALA A 35 -23.97 -26.03 0.04
CA ALA A 35 -24.69 -24.76 0.04
C ALA A 35 -24.22 -23.73 -1.00
N LYS A 36 -23.29 -24.10 -1.90
CA LYS A 36 -22.63 -23.19 -2.87
C LYS A 36 -21.93 -21.98 -2.22
N MET A 37 -21.55 -22.08 -0.95
CA MET A 37 -20.86 -21.05 -0.15
C MET A 37 -19.37 -21.35 0.09
N SER A 38 -18.80 -22.37 -0.57
CA SER A 38 -17.39 -22.77 -0.43
C SER A 38 -16.40 -21.65 -0.78
N HIS A 39 -16.75 -20.75 -1.70
CA HIS A 39 -15.92 -19.62 -2.11
C HIS A 39 -15.54 -18.69 -0.94
N LEU A 40 -16.36 -18.63 0.12
CA LEU A 40 -16.10 -17.83 1.31
C LEU A 40 -14.87 -18.31 2.09
N LEU A 41 -14.46 -19.56 1.90
CA LEU A 41 -13.25 -20.12 2.55
C LEU A 41 -11.95 -19.70 1.86
N TYR A 42 -12.02 -19.20 0.63
CA TYR A 42 -10.85 -18.88 -0.20
C TYR A 42 -10.74 -17.39 -0.51
N ARG A 43 -11.85 -16.66 -0.44
CA ARG A 43 -11.91 -15.22 -0.72
C ARG A 43 -11.12 -14.42 0.31
N GLN A 44 -10.37 -13.41 -0.15
CA GLN A 44 -9.56 -12.56 0.73
C GLN A 44 -10.36 -11.84 1.83
N GLY A 45 -11.61 -11.47 1.54
CA GLY A 45 -12.49 -10.82 2.50
C GLY A 45 -13.92 -11.36 2.44
N VAL A 46 -14.51 -11.63 3.60
CA VAL A 46 -15.89 -12.08 3.77
C VAL A 46 -16.69 -10.97 4.44
N SER A 47 -17.80 -10.53 3.84
CA SER A 47 -18.64 -9.48 4.43
C SER A 47 -19.50 -10.02 5.57
N LYS A 48 -19.97 -9.12 6.45
CA LYS A 48 -20.87 -9.47 7.56
C LYS A 48 -22.09 -10.27 7.11
N ALA A 49 -22.76 -9.83 6.05
CA ALA A 49 -23.97 -10.50 5.53
C ALA A 49 -23.65 -11.93 5.04
N GLN A 50 -22.53 -12.10 4.32
CA GLN A 50 -22.09 -13.41 3.82
C GLN A 50 -21.74 -14.35 4.97
N ALA A 51 -20.98 -13.87 5.96
CA ALA A 51 -20.60 -14.65 7.12
C ALA A 51 -21.81 -15.06 7.97
N ILE A 52 -22.73 -14.13 8.26
CA ILE A 52 -23.95 -14.42 9.02
C ILE A 52 -24.79 -15.47 8.30
N LYS A 53 -24.97 -15.33 6.98
CA LYS A 53 -25.72 -16.31 6.17
C LYS A 53 -25.08 -17.70 6.22
N ALA A 54 -23.76 -17.77 6.07
CA ALA A 54 -23.02 -19.03 6.14
C ALA A 54 -23.08 -19.68 7.54
N ILE A 55 -22.89 -18.88 8.60
CA ILE A 55 -22.95 -19.37 9.99
C ILE A 55 -24.36 -19.87 10.32
N LYS A 56 -25.40 -19.13 9.94
CA LYS A 56 -26.80 -19.53 10.16
C LYS A 56 -27.09 -20.87 9.48
N HIS A 57 -26.66 -21.03 8.23
CA HIS A 57 -26.82 -22.28 7.50
C HIS A 57 -26.09 -23.46 8.19
N LEU A 58 -24.86 -23.25 8.65
CA LEU A 58 -24.10 -24.28 9.35
C LEU A 58 -24.70 -24.65 10.71
N GLN A 59 -25.33 -23.70 11.39
CA GLN A 59 -26.07 -23.94 12.63
C GLN A 59 -27.36 -24.72 12.38
N GLU A 60 -28.13 -24.37 11.34
CA GLU A 60 -29.32 -25.12 10.93
C GLU A 60 -28.97 -26.59 10.66
N LYS A 61 -27.82 -26.84 10.05
CA LYS A 61 -27.28 -28.18 9.73
C LYS A 61 -26.57 -28.87 10.88
N GLY A 62 -26.45 -28.23 12.05
CA GLY A 62 -25.80 -28.80 13.24
C GLY A 62 -24.29 -29.02 13.10
N THR A 63 -23.64 -28.39 12.11
CA THR A 63 -22.18 -28.50 11.89
C THR A 63 -21.39 -27.47 12.69
N VAL A 64 -22.05 -26.37 13.07
CA VAL A 64 -21.52 -25.34 13.98
C VAL A 64 -22.45 -25.25 15.20
N SER A 65 -21.85 -24.99 16.36
CA SER A 65 -22.56 -24.82 17.63
C SER A 65 -23.65 -23.75 17.55
N LYS A 66 -24.85 -24.09 18.05
CA LYS A 66 -26.01 -23.19 18.18
C LYS A 66 -25.96 -22.32 19.44
N PHE A 67 -25.00 -22.56 20.36
CA PHE A 67 -24.93 -21.84 21.64
C PHE A 67 -24.60 -20.35 21.50
N LYS A 68 -24.07 -19.91 20.36
CA LYS A 68 -23.76 -18.50 20.08
C LYS A 68 -24.55 -18.02 18.88
N SER A 69 -25.07 -16.79 18.93
CA SER A 69 -25.76 -16.25 17.78
C SER A 69 -24.78 -15.98 16.63
N PRO A 70 -25.21 -16.07 15.35
CA PRO A 70 -24.38 -15.72 14.21
C PRO A 70 -23.75 -14.32 14.31
N SER A 71 -24.49 -13.36 14.86
CA SER A 71 -24.03 -11.99 15.09
C SER A 71 -22.91 -11.92 16.14
N GLN A 72 -23.01 -12.69 17.23
CA GLN A 72 -21.96 -12.78 18.25
C GLN A 72 -20.69 -13.43 17.70
N LEU A 73 -20.84 -14.49 16.89
CA LEU A 73 -19.71 -15.14 16.23
C LEU A 73 -19.01 -14.16 15.26
N TRP A 74 -19.77 -13.36 14.53
CA TRP A 74 -19.22 -12.28 13.70
C TRP A 74 -18.49 -11.22 14.54
N GLN A 75 -19.10 -10.69 15.60
CA GLN A 75 -18.48 -9.66 16.45
C GLN A 75 -17.15 -10.13 17.05
N LYS A 76 -17.08 -11.41 17.43
CA LYS A 76 -15.83 -12.02 17.91
C LYS A 76 -14.78 -12.08 16.80
N ALA A 77 -15.18 -12.50 15.60
CA ALA A 77 -14.30 -12.53 14.43
C ALA A 77 -13.76 -11.13 14.09
N ASP A 78 -14.64 -10.15 14.06
CA ASP A 78 -14.37 -8.73 13.82
C ASP A 78 -13.34 -8.18 14.82
N SER A 79 -13.56 -8.43 16.10
CA SER A 79 -12.66 -8.00 17.18
C SER A 79 -11.29 -8.68 17.07
N SER A 80 -11.26 -9.97 16.71
CA SER A 80 -10.01 -10.70 16.48
C SER A 80 -9.23 -10.14 15.30
N GLN A 81 -9.90 -9.79 14.19
CA GLN A 81 -9.25 -9.17 13.04
C GLN A 81 -8.65 -7.82 13.43
N ARG A 82 -9.39 -6.97 14.15
CA ARG A 82 -8.88 -5.67 14.61
C ARG A 82 -7.63 -5.79 15.49
N GLN A 83 -7.58 -6.78 16.38
CA GLN A 83 -6.39 -7.04 17.20
C GLN A 83 -5.20 -7.49 16.33
N MET A 84 -5.44 -8.33 15.33
CA MET A 84 -4.39 -8.73 14.38
C MET A 84 -3.88 -7.54 13.56
N ASP A 85 -4.77 -6.65 13.12
CA ASP A 85 -4.40 -5.47 12.35
C ASP A 85 -3.62 -4.47 13.21
N GLN A 86 -4.02 -4.27 14.47
CA GLN A 86 -3.30 -3.40 15.42
C GLN A 86 -1.90 -3.93 15.73
N THR A 87 -1.76 -5.24 15.94
CA THR A 87 -0.45 -5.87 16.20
C THR A 87 0.44 -5.82 14.96
N ALA A 88 -0.10 -6.04 13.76
CA ALA A 88 0.65 -5.89 12.52
C ALA A 88 1.16 -4.45 12.31
N GLN A 89 0.31 -3.44 12.55
CA GLN A 89 0.73 -2.03 12.47
C GLN A 89 1.79 -1.67 13.51
N ALA A 90 1.70 -2.21 14.73
CA ALA A 90 2.72 -1.99 15.76
C ALA A 90 4.08 -2.56 15.34
N VAL A 91 4.10 -3.78 14.77
CA VAL A 91 5.32 -4.42 14.25
C VAL A 91 5.91 -3.64 13.08
N GLU A 92 5.09 -3.13 12.16
CA GLU A 92 5.60 -2.28 11.07
C GLU A 92 6.22 -0.99 11.61
N ARG A 93 5.57 -0.33 12.57
CA ARG A 93 6.13 0.87 13.21
C ARG A 93 7.47 0.58 13.90
N GLU A 94 7.57 -0.53 14.61
CA GLU A 94 8.83 -0.95 15.25
C GLU A 94 9.94 -1.17 14.23
N LYS A 95 9.65 -1.84 13.10
CA LYS A 95 10.61 -2.00 11.99
C LYS A 95 11.07 -0.66 11.42
N HIS A 96 10.16 0.29 11.23
CA HIS A 96 10.51 1.63 10.75
C HIS A 96 11.41 2.37 11.75
N VAL A 97 11.14 2.26 13.06
CA VAL A 97 11.98 2.85 14.10
C VAL A 97 13.38 2.21 14.07
N GLN A 98 13.48 0.88 14.01
CA GLN A 98 14.76 0.18 13.91
C GLN A 98 15.54 0.57 12.65
N ALA A 99 14.88 0.71 11.51
CA ALA A 99 15.50 1.15 10.26
C ALA A 99 16.04 2.58 10.38
N ASN A 100 15.29 3.50 10.99
CA ASN A 100 15.75 4.87 11.20
C ASN A 100 16.95 4.93 12.15
N ILE A 101 16.92 4.17 13.26
CA ILE A 101 18.07 4.07 14.18
C ILE A 101 19.31 3.53 13.44
N ALA A 102 19.14 2.52 12.59
CA ALA A 102 20.24 1.98 11.80
C ALA A 102 20.83 3.03 10.84
N ILE A 103 19.97 3.83 10.17
CA ILE A 103 20.40 4.94 9.32
C ILE A 103 21.20 5.95 10.14
N ASP A 104 20.67 6.41 11.28
CA ASP A 104 21.34 7.39 12.15
C ASP A 104 22.72 6.89 12.60
N ILE A 105 22.84 5.63 13.02
CA ILE A 105 24.12 5.01 13.38
C ILE A 105 25.08 4.96 12.19
N THR A 106 24.61 4.52 11.01
CA THR A 106 25.47 4.45 9.83
C THR A 106 25.92 5.83 9.36
N GLU A 107 25.09 6.86 9.48
CA GLU A 107 25.47 8.24 9.19
C GLU A 107 26.47 8.78 10.22
N GLU A 108 26.29 8.47 11.50
CA GLU A 108 27.22 8.86 12.56
C GLU A 108 28.59 8.20 12.36
N LEU A 109 28.64 6.90 12.07
CA LEU A 109 29.87 6.18 11.76
C LEU A 109 30.55 6.73 10.49
N ALA A 110 29.79 7.01 9.43
CA ALA A 110 30.33 7.63 8.21
C ALA A 110 30.90 9.04 8.49
N ARG A 111 30.26 9.82 9.36
CA ARG A 111 30.77 11.13 9.80
C ARG A 111 32.05 10.99 10.63
N GLU A 112 32.12 10.03 11.54
CA GLU A 112 33.34 9.75 12.31
C GLU A 112 34.51 9.28 11.44
N GLU A 113 34.27 8.44 10.44
CA GLU A 113 35.30 8.02 9.46
C GLU A 113 35.79 9.20 8.62
N SER A 114 34.88 10.09 8.19
CA SER A 114 35.26 11.32 7.46
C SER A 114 36.02 12.34 8.32
N GLY A 115 35.82 12.34 9.64
CA GLY A 115 36.48 13.23 10.59
C GLY A 115 37.91 12.80 10.95
N LYS A 116 38.24 11.52 10.84
CA LYS A 116 39.58 10.96 11.18
C LYS A 116 40.59 11.02 10.01
N ALA A 117 40.17 11.38 8.80
CA ALA A 117 41.03 11.39 7.61
C ALA A 117 41.86 12.68 7.39
N LYS A 118 41.82 13.66 8.32
CA LYS A 118 42.51 14.95 8.15
C LYS A 118 43.63 15.19 9.16
N THR A 119 44.62 14.31 9.18
CA THR A 119 45.96 14.70 9.65
C THR A 119 46.99 14.15 8.66
N ASN A 120 47.63 15.05 7.90
CA ASN A 120 48.68 14.81 6.88
C ASN A 120 48.24 14.73 5.40
N TYR A 121 47.17 15.41 4.97
CA TYR A 121 46.95 15.62 3.54
C TYR A 121 47.76 16.84 3.03
N ASN A 122 48.77 16.60 2.19
CA ASN A 122 49.49 17.66 1.48
C ASN A 122 48.97 17.78 0.03
N PRO A 123 48.21 18.82 -0.32
CA PRO A 123 47.60 18.98 -1.65
C PRO A 123 48.62 19.20 -2.78
N LYS A 124 49.91 19.43 -2.47
CA LYS A 124 50.99 19.59 -3.46
C LYS A 124 51.73 18.29 -3.78
N SER A 125 51.48 17.21 -3.04
CA SER A 125 52.02 15.87 -3.31
C SER A 125 51.46 15.30 -4.62
N ALA A 126 52.23 14.47 -5.32
CA ALA A 126 51.80 13.79 -6.55
C ALA A 126 50.51 12.96 -6.35
N LEU A 127 50.39 12.30 -5.19
CA LEU A 127 49.17 11.57 -4.78
C LEU A 127 48.00 12.52 -4.48
N GLY A 128 48.28 13.70 -3.92
CA GLY A 128 47.25 14.72 -3.64
C GLY A 128 46.70 15.36 -4.92
N ARG A 129 47.53 15.54 -5.95
CA ARG A 129 47.06 16.02 -7.26
C ARG A 129 46.14 14.99 -7.92
N TYR A 130 46.54 13.72 -7.90
CA TYR A 130 45.76 12.62 -8.47
C TYR A 130 44.36 12.50 -7.83
N LEU A 131 44.28 12.62 -6.49
CA LEU A 131 43.01 12.61 -5.77
C LEU A 131 42.12 13.82 -6.09
N VAL A 132 42.71 15.00 -6.26
CA VAL A 132 41.96 16.21 -6.65
C VAL A 132 41.42 16.08 -8.07
N ASP A 133 42.18 15.48 -8.98
CA ASP A 133 41.75 15.24 -10.35
C ASP A 133 40.65 14.17 -10.41
N GLU A 134 40.75 13.11 -9.61
CA GLU A 134 39.71 12.07 -9.49
C GLU A 134 38.40 12.64 -8.91
N ILE A 135 38.47 13.51 -7.89
CA ILE A 135 37.29 14.20 -7.34
C ILE A 135 36.65 15.14 -8.38
N LYS A 136 37.45 15.81 -9.21
CA LYS A 136 36.93 16.67 -10.28
C LYS A 136 36.25 15.86 -11.38
N ASP A 137 36.84 14.73 -11.77
CA ASP A 137 36.25 13.83 -12.76
C ASP A 137 34.94 13.20 -12.25
N GLU A 138 34.88 12.85 -10.96
CA GLU A 138 33.67 12.32 -10.35
C GLU A 138 32.56 13.39 -10.23
N ALA A 139 32.92 14.62 -9.88
CA ALA A 139 32.00 15.76 -9.87
C ALA A 139 31.44 16.06 -11.26
N GLY A 140 32.27 16.02 -12.31
CA GLY A 140 31.84 16.19 -13.70
C GLY A 140 30.84 15.12 -14.15
N LYS A 141 31.08 13.85 -13.79
CA LYS A 141 30.15 12.75 -14.09
C LYS A 141 28.80 12.89 -13.39
N ARG A 142 28.79 13.31 -12.11
CA ARG A 142 27.54 13.55 -11.38
C ARG A 142 26.75 14.73 -11.96
N GLN A 143 27.43 15.77 -12.43
CA GLN A 143 26.78 16.90 -13.07
C GLN A 143 26.17 16.54 -14.43
N GLN A 144 26.88 15.76 -15.25
CA GLN A 144 26.33 15.22 -16.50
C GLN A 144 25.10 14.34 -16.28
N GLN A 145 25.12 13.47 -15.25
CA GLN A 145 23.96 12.63 -14.92
C GLN A 145 22.74 13.46 -14.49
N ALA A 146 22.96 14.53 -13.72
CA ALA A 146 21.89 15.43 -13.31
C ALA A 146 21.30 16.21 -14.51
N ASP A 147 22.14 16.65 -15.44
CA ASP A 147 21.71 17.35 -16.66
C ASP A 147 20.94 16.41 -17.60
N ASP A 148 21.41 15.17 -17.79
CA ASP A 148 20.74 14.13 -18.58
C ASP A 148 19.36 13.76 -18.00
N GLU A 149 19.23 13.69 -16.67
CA GLU A 149 17.95 13.43 -16.00
C GLU A 149 16.98 14.61 -16.16
N LEU A 150 17.49 15.84 -16.05
CA LEU A 150 16.71 17.06 -16.27
C LEU A 150 16.19 17.13 -17.72
N GLU A 151 17.01 16.75 -18.69
CA GLU A 151 16.65 16.74 -20.11
C GLU A 151 15.63 15.63 -20.44
N LYS A 152 15.78 14.42 -19.87
CA LYS A 152 14.78 13.36 -19.94
C LYS A 152 13.43 13.79 -19.37
N ARG A 153 13.42 14.50 -18.23
CA ARG A 153 12.18 15.06 -17.66
C ARG A 153 11.54 16.07 -18.61
N LYS A 154 12.31 17.01 -19.16
CA LYS A 154 11.80 18.01 -20.14
C LYS A 154 11.21 17.34 -21.40
N GLN A 155 11.80 16.26 -21.89
CA GLN A 155 11.25 15.50 -23.02
C GLN A 155 9.93 14.78 -22.68
N MET A 156 9.76 14.26 -21.45
CA MET A 156 8.48 13.67 -21.03
C MET A 156 7.35 14.70 -20.94
N PHE A 157 7.64 15.94 -20.52
CA PHE A 157 6.66 17.02 -20.42
C PHE A 157 6.37 17.75 -21.74
N SER A 158 7.11 17.47 -22.83
CA SER A 158 6.91 18.08 -24.15
C SER A 158 6.13 17.22 -25.16
N ARG A 159 5.64 16.04 -24.76
CA ARG A 159 4.67 15.28 -25.56
C ARG A 159 3.35 16.05 -25.65
N LYS A 160 3.20 16.81 -26.74
CA LYS A 160 1.95 17.48 -27.15
C LYS A 160 0.81 16.45 -27.14
N LEU A 161 -0.19 16.64 -26.28
CA LEU A 161 -1.46 15.93 -26.39
C LEU A 161 -2.09 16.25 -27.77
N PRO A 162 -2.75 15.29 -28.43
CA PRO A 162 -3.45 15.54 -29.68
C PRO A 162 -4.52 16.61 -29.46
N SER A 163 -4.50 17.65 -30.28
CA SER A 163 -5.39 18.81 -30.18
C SER A 163 -6.86 18.39 -30.26
N GLN A 164 -7.62 18.61 -29.19
CA GLN A 164 -9.08 18.56 -29.28
C GLN A 164 -9.58 19.77 -30.09
N LYS A 165 -10.17 19.51 -31.26
CA LYS A 165 -10.88 20.53 -32.04
C LYS A 165 -12.04 21.07 -31.19
N LYS A 166 -12.07 22.37 -30.94
CA LYS A 166 -13.22 23.07 -30.37
C LYS A 166 -14.40 23.01 -31.35
N PRO A 167 -15.65 22.77 -30.91
CA PRO A 167 -16.81 22.95 -31.77
C PRO A 167 -17.02 24.45 -32.07
N PRO A 168 -17.55 24.82 -33.26
CA PRO A 168 -17.75 26.20 -33.65
C PRO A 168 -18.91 26.82 -32.84
N MET A 169 -18.67 27.98 -32.23
CA MET A 169 -19.73 28.82 -31.67
C MET A 169 -20.58 29.40 -32.80
N ALA A 170 -21.90 29.36 -32.64
CA ALA A 170 -22.84 30.00 -33.54
C ALA A 170 -22.64 31.52 -33.57
N ASN A 171 -22.62 32.10 -34.78
CA ASN A 171 -22.53 33.52 -35.04
C ASN A 171 -23.72 34.26 -34.40
N SER A 172 -23.44 35.16 -33.45
CA SER A 172 -24.38 36.19 -33.02
C SER A 172 -23.98 37.52 -33.67
N ASP A 173 -24.34 37.68 -34.95
CA ASP A 173 -24.32 38.99 -35.64
C ASP A 173 -25.54 39.09 -36.56
N LYS A 174 -26.72 39.13 -35.93
CA LYS A 174 -27.95 39.64 -36.53
C LYS A 174 -28.53 40.71 -35.62
N LEU A 175 -27.85 41.84 -35.60
CA LEU A 175 -28.43 43.13 -35.25
C LEU A 175 -28.03 44.10 -36.35
N LYS A 176 -28.85 44.14 -37.40
CA LYS A 176 -29.02 45.28 -38.31
C LYS A 176 -30.26 45.06 -39.17
N ASP A 177 -31.06 46.11 -39.21
CA ASP A 177 -32.06 46.46 -40.22
C ASP A 177 -33.41 45.74 -40.12
N LEU A 178 -34.23 46.22 -39.19
CA LEU A 178 -35.68 46.31 -39.38
C LEU A 178 -36.03 47.80 -39.36
N ASP A 179 -36.02 48.38 -40.56
CA ASP A 179 -36.65 49.66 -40.87
C ASP A 179 -38.12 49.62 -40.44
N ILE A 180 -38.52 50.66 -39.70
CA ILE A 180 -39.90 50.96 -39.33
C ILE A 180 -40.33 52.11 -40.25
N ASP A 181 -41.27 51.84 -41.15
CA ASP A 181 -42.20 52.86 -41.70
C ASP A 181 -43.46 52.91 -40.85
#